data_AF-A0A483GZN4-F1
#
_entry.id   AF-A0A483GZN4-F1
#
_cell.length_a   1.000
_cell.length_b   1.000
_cell.length_c   1.000
_cell.angle_alpha   90.00
_cell.angle_beta   90.00
_cell.angle_gamma   90.00
#
_symmetry.space_group_name_H-M   'P 1'
#
loop_
_entity.id
_entity.type
_entity.pdbx_description
1 polymer ?
#
loop_
_entity_poly.entity_id
_entity_poly.type
_entity_poly.pdbx_seq_one_letter_code
_entity_poly.pdbx_strand_id
1 'polypeptide(L)'
;MTNLGYLMTDFDRVSYLANLLTTRATGGSPDNNEYTSLRSQLLQNPTISQKIPSFVRHNRTLDSFWSFIQPKFSTYADRRAFISEQFTPLLDYLEFGESLQQNTPLEQKNMIVSGTANTVMRNKRKVFIVHGRNNEAKQEVSRFISDLGLEPIILHEQASSGMTIIEKIERYSNDADFALVLYTACDLGRSIDEPNPPHNRARQNVVFEHGYLMAKLGRENVCALVKDNIETPNDISGVVYVPLDPYGAWKMSVSKELRTCGYSIKTMY
;
A
#
# COMPACT_ATOMS: atom_id res chain seq x y z
N MET A 1 -21.31 10.89 21.48
CA MET A 1 -20.85 9.54 21.09
C MET A 1 -20.13 9.69 19.77
N THR A 2 -18.82 9.45 19.73
CA THR A 2 -18.03 9.45 18.50
C THR A 2 -18.35 8.18 17.72
N ASN A 3 -18.87 8.33 16.48
CA ASN A 3 -19.29 7.20 15.65
C ASN A 3 -18.08 6.65 14.87
N LEU A 4 -17.36 5.70 15.48
CA LEU A 4 -16.25 4.98 14.87
C LEU A 4 -16.70 3.64 14.25
N GLY A 5 -18.00 3.48 13.96
CA GLY A 5 -18.59 2.21 13.50
C GLY A 5 -18.11 1.74 12.12
N TYR A 6 -17.39 2.59 11.39
CA TYR A 6 -16.77 2.26 10.10
C TYR A 6 -15.41 1.53 10.24
N LEU A 7 -14.79 1.57 11.42
CA LEU A 7 -13.52 0.88 11.68
C LEU A 7 -13.79 -0.58 12.06
N MET A 8 -13.74 -1.46 11.06
CA MET A 8 -14.17 -2.85 11.20
C MET A 8 -13.10 -3.74 11.85
N THR A 9 -11.82 -3.50 11.54
CA THR A 9 -10.69 -4.31 12.00
C THR A 9 -9.80 -3.56 12.98
N ASP A 10 -8.99 -4.30 13.74
CA ASP A 10 -7.97 -3.70 14.61
C ASP A 10 -6.90 -2.95 13.82
N PHE A 11 -6.58 -3.42 12.60
CA PHE A 11 -5.73 -2.69 11.66
C PHE A 11 -6.32 -1.32 11.32
N ASP A 12 -7.62 -1.26 10.97
CA ASP A 12 -8.29 0.00 10.64
C ASP A 12 -8.23 0.98 11.82
N ARG A 13 -8.44 0.48 13.04
CA ARG A 13 -8.38 1.28 14.28
C ARG A 13 -6.99 1.82 14.56
N VAL A 14 -5.96 1.00 14.45
CA VAL A 14 -4.57 1.43 14.68
C VAL A 14 -4.11 2.40 13.59
N SER A 15 -4.47 2.14 12.33
CA SER A 15 -4.18 3.02 11.20
C SER A 15 -4.85 4.39 11.37
N TYR A 16 -6.12 4.40 11.77
CA TYR A 16 -6.85 5.64 12.04
C TYR A 16 -6.25 6.43 13.22
N LEU A 17 -5.82 5.76 14.30
CA LEU A 17 -5.11 6.40 15.41
C LEU A 17 -3.83 7.09 14.94
N ALA A 18 -3.03 6.41 14.10
CA ALA A 18 -1.81 6.97 13.52
C ALA A 18 -2.10 8.21 12.67
N ASN A 19 -3.20 8.22 11.91
CA ASN A 19 -3.62 9.37 11.11
C ASN A 19 -4.04 10.58 11.96
N LEU A 20 -4.76 10.37 13.07
CA LEU A 20 -5.11 11.45 14.01
C LEU A 20 -3.84 12.11 14.58
N LEU A 21 -2.86 11.30 14.96
CA LEU A 21 -1.56 11.78 15.45
C LEU A 21 -0.78 12.53 14.37
N THR A 22 -0.70 11.97 13.17
CA THR A 22 -0.04 12.61 12.01
C THR A 22 -0.67 13.97 11.70
N THR A 23 -2.00 14.01 11.61
CA THR A 23 -2.76 15.24 11.34
C THR A 23 -2.44 16.32 12.38
N ARG A 24 -2.41 15.95 13.67
CA ARG A 24 -2.04 16.87 14.75
C ARG A 24 -0.59 17.35 14.64
N ALA A 25 0.32 16.47 14.24
CA ALA A 25 1.76 16.77 14.14
C ALA A 25 2.13 17.66 12.95
N THR A 26 1.28 17.69 11.91
CA THR A 26 1.44 18.52 10.71
C THR A 26 0.56 19.77 10.70
N GLY A 27 0.09 20.19 11.88
CA GLY A 27 -0.64 21.45 12.05
C GLY A 27 -2.16 21.38 11.81
N GLY A 28 -2.71 20.19 11.60
CA GLY A 28 -4.16 19.97 11.58
C GLY A 28 -4.75 19.89 13.00
N SER A 29 -6.08 19.93 13.06
CA SER A 29 -6.86 19.92 14.31
C SER A 29 -7.84 18.74 14.34
N PRO A 30 -7.36 17.50 14.51
CA PRO A 30 -8.23 16.34 14.61
C PRO A 30 -9.04 16.35 15.91
N ASP A 31 -10.15 15.61 15.96
CA ASP A 31 -10.98 15.55 17.15
C ASP A 31 -10.27 14.80 18.30
N ASN A 32 -10.04 15.51 19.40
CA ASN A 32 -9.42 14.94 20.60
C ASN A 32 -10.31 13.88 21.28
N ASN A 33 -11.63 13.95 21.12
CA ASN A 33 -12.56 12.95 21.64
C ASN A 33 -12.48 11.63 20.86
N GLU A 34 -12.25 11.70 19.55
CA GLU A 34 -11.97 10.52 18.72
C GLU A 34 -10.66 9.87 19.14
N TYR A 35 -9.59 10.67 19.25
CA TYR A 35 -8.28 10.19 19.70
C TYR A 35 -8.36 9.50 21.06
N THR A 36 -8.96 10.15 22.06
CA THR A 36 -9.05 9.62 23.44
C THR A 36 -9.87 8.34 23.51
N SER A 37 -11.00 8.29 22.80
CA SER A 37 -11.89 7.12 22.75
C SER A 37 -11.21 5.93 22.08
N LEU A 38 -10.62 6.14 20.90
CA LEU A 38 -9.92 5.10 20.14
C LEU A 38 -8.67 4.59 20.87
N ARG A 39 -7.89 5.51 21.45
CA ARG A 39 -6.74 5.17 22.30
C ARG A 39 -7.17 4.27 23.46
N SER A 40 -8.26 4.59 24.14
CA SER A 40 -8.77 3.78 25.25
C SER A 40 -9.15 2.36 24.79
N GLN A 41 -9.87 2.24 23.68
CA GLN A 41 -10.25 0.95 23.10
C GLN A 41 -9.04 0.10 22.73
N LEU A 42 -8.04 0.68 22.04
CA LEU A 42 -6.84 -0.02 21.62
C LEU A 42 -5.98 -0.49 22.81
N LEU A 43 -5.97 0.26 23.90
CA LEU A 43 -5.24 -0.12 25.13
C LEU A 43 -5.94 -1.21 25.94
N GLN A 44 -7.24 -1.45 25.72
CA GLN A 44 -7.96 -2.56 26.35
C GLN A 44 -7.70 -3.90 25.64
N ASN A 45 -7.25 -3.87 24.39
CA ASN A 45 -6.87 -5.09 23.65
C ASN A 45 -5.49 -5.59 24.15
N PRO A 46 -5.39 -6.79 24.75
CA PRO A 46 -4.14 -7.29 25.33
C PRO A 46 -2.99 -7.35 24.33
N THR A 47 -3.26 -7.79 23.10
CA THR A 47 -2.27 -7.93 22.04
C THR A 47 -1.76 -6.58 21.56
N ILE A 48 -2.67 -5.66 21.27
CA ILE A 48 -2.32 -4.31 20.80
C ILE A 48 -1.62 -3.52 21.91
N SER A 49 -2.12 -3.61 23.14
CA SER A 49 -1.59 -2.86 24.29
C SER A 49 -0.11 -3.15 24.56
N GLN A 50 0.41 -4.31 24.16
CA GLN A 50 1.83 -4.67 24.27
C GLN A 50 2.68 -4.10 23.13
N LYS A 51 2.14 -4.03 21.92
CA LYS A 51 2.86 -3.63 20.70
C LYS A 51 2.68 -2.16 20.31
N ILE A 52 1.71 -1.47 20.89
CA ILE A 52 1.44 -0.05 20.60
C ILE A 52 2.62 0.85 21.03
N PRO A 53 2.93 1.94 20.30
CA PRO A 53 4.03 2.82 20.66
C PRO A 53 3.90 3.37 22.07
N SER A 54 5.02 3.41 22.80
CA SER A 54 5.03 3.86 24.19
C SER A 54 4.51 5.29 24.34
N PHE A 55 4.79 6.19 23.39
CA PHE A 55 4.31 7.56 23.46
C PHE A 55 2.77 7.65 23.40
N VAL A 56 2.08 6.72 22.76
CA VAL A 56 0.60 6.66 22.78
C VAL A 56 0.11 6.35 24.19
N ARG A 57 0.80 5.48 24.94
CA ARG A 57 0.45 5.18 26.34
C ARG A 57 0.62 6.40 27.25
N HIS A 58 1.64 7.22 27.02
CA HIS A 58 1.93 8.38 27.87
C HIS A 58 1.12 9.63 27.51
N ASN A 59 0.80 9.83 26.22
CA ASN A 59 0.10 11.01 25.75
C ASN A 59 -1.40 10.75 25.69
N ARG A 60 -2.13 11.17 26.73
CA ARG A 60 -3.57 10.91 26.88
C ARG A 60 -4.44 11.75 25.95
N THR A 61 -3.94 12.90 25.50
CA THR A 61 -4.64 13.84 24.61
C THR A 61 -3.76 14.23 23.41
N LEU A 62 -4.38 14.77 22.35
CA LEU A 62 -3.65 15.31 21.21
C LEU A 62 -2.72 16.46 21.58
N ASP A 63 -3.07 17.25 22.61
CA ASP A 63 -2.20 18.33 23.10
C ASP A 63 -0.99 17.82 23.86
N SER A 64 -1.16 16.79 24.70
CA SER A 64 -0.01 16.13 25.35
C SER A 64 0.94 15.52 24.31
N PHE A 65 0.37 14.92 23.25
CA PHE A 65 1.14 14.40 22.14
C PHE A 65 1.86 15.51 21.36
N TRP A 66 1.20 16.64 21.13
CA TRP A 66 1.82 17.79 20.46
C TRP A 66 3.04 18.32 21.22
N SER A 67 2.90 18.51 22.54
CA SER A 67 4.02 18.91 23.41
C SER A 67 5.18 17.91 23.39
N PHE A 68 4.89 16.63 23.14
CA PHE A 68 5.90 15.59 22.98
C PHE A 68 6.63 15.64 21.64
N ILE A 69 5.91 15.87 20.53
CA ILE A 69 6.48 15.71 19.18
C ILE A 69 7.04 17.01 18.58
N GLN A 70 6.41 18.15 18.86
CA GLN A 70 6.81 19.46 18.32
C GLN A 70 8.26 19.84 18.61
N PRO A 71 8.81 19.68 19.83
CA PRO A 71 10.19 20.07 20.12
C PRO A 71 11.23 19.06 19.58
N LYS A 72 10.81 17.82 19.28
CA LYS A 72 11.72 16.76 18.81
C LYS A 72 12.07 16.86 17.34
N PHE A 73 11.15 17.41 16.54
CA PHE A 73 11.25 17.41 15.08
C PHE A 73 10.80 18.76 14.52
N SER A 74 11.68 19.40 13.76
CA SER A 74 11.48 20.74 13.20
C SER A 74 10.60 20.72 11.95
N THR A 75 10.62 19.65 11.15
CA THR A 75 9.86 19.55 9.91
C THR A 75 8.63 18.65 10.04
N TYR A 76 7.60 18.90 9.22
CA TYR A 76 6.45 18.01 9.11
C TYR A 76 6.82 16.63 8.56
N ALA A 77 7.84 16.55 7.70
CA ALA A 77 8.33 15.29 7.17
C ALA A 77 8.89 14.39 8.30
N ASP A 78 9.74 14.95 9.16
CA ASP A 78 10.36 14.18 10.25
C ASP A 78 9.33 13.70 11.29
N ARG A 79 8.33 14.53 11.61
CA ARG A 79 7.24 14.16 12.52
C ARG A 79 6.42 12.99 11.97
N ARG A 80 6.07 13.05 10.68
CA ARG A 80 5.36 11.97 9.99
C ARG A 80 6.16 10.68 9.98
N ALA A 81 7.44 10.78 9.61
CA ALA A 81 8.35 9.65 9.56
C ALA A 81 8.44 8.95 10.92
N PHE A 82 8.64 9.71 12.01
CA PHE A 82 8.67 9.18 13.37
C PHE A 82 7.38 8.44 13.74
N ILE A 83 6.21 9.05 13.53
CA ILE A 83 4.92 8.43 13.89
C ILE A 83 4.79 7.10 13.15
N SER A 84 4.99 7.08 11.85
CA SER A 84 4.84 5.86 11.08
C SER A 84 5.84 4.79 11.48
N GLU A 85 7.12 5.13 11.66
CA GLU A 85 8.14 4.15 12.07
C GLU A 85 7.75 3.45 13.36
N GLN A 86 7.19 4.20 14.32
CA GLN A 86 6.74 3.63 15.58
C GLN A 86 5.50 2.73 15.41
N PHE A 87 4.59 3.06 14.50
CA PHE A 87 3.36 2.29 14.27
C PHE A 87 3.55 1.07 13.36
N THR A 88 4.57 1.05 12.49
CA THR A 88 4.84 -0.02 11.52
C THR A 88 4.84 -1.42 12.16
N PRO A 89 5.56 -1.71 13.26
CA PRO A 89 5.62 -3.07 13.80
C PRO A 89 4.27 -3.62 14.27
N LEU A 90 3.39 -2.73 14.78
CA LEU A 90 2.05 -3.13 15.20
C LEU A 90 1.13 -3.32 14.00
N LEU A 91 1.21 -2.45 13.00
CA LEU A 91 0.42 -2.57 11.77
C LEU A 91 0.80 -3.83 11.00
N ASP A 92 2.10 -4.10 10.84
CA ASP A 92 2.61 -5.32 10.19
C ASP A 92 2.13 -6.58 10.93
N TYR A 93 2.18 -6.56 12.27
CA TYR A 93 1.67 -7.66 13.07
C TYR A 93 0.16 -7.89 12.88
N LEU A 94 -0.64 -6.81 12.80
CA LEU A 94 -2.08 -6.90 12.60
C LEU A 94 -2.46 -7.32 11.18
N GLU A 95 -1.61 -7.01 10.19
CA GLU A 95 -1.83 -7.35 8.78
C GLU A 95 -1.32 -8.75 8.43
N PHE A 96 -0.18 -9.16 8.99
CA PHE A 96 0.55 -10.37 8.58
C PHE A 96 0.77 -11.40 9.70
N GLY A 97 0.51 -11.08 10.98
CA GLY A 97 0.81 -11.96 12.11
C GLY A 97 2.30 -11.98 12.50
N GLU A 98 2.77 -13.05 13.16
CA GLU A 98 4.18 -13.18 13.61
C GLU A 98 5.19 -13.51 12.50
N SER A 99 4.76 -13.70 11.25
CA SER A 99 5.58 -14.30 10.19
C SER A 99 6.64 -13.39 9.55
N LEU A 100 6.91 -12.21 10.10
CA LEU A 100 7.95 -11.29 9.60
C LEU A 100 8.92 -10.90 10.71
N GLN A 101 9.72 -11.86 11.15
CA GLN A 101 11.04 -11.57 11.69
C GLN A 101 12.07 -12.44 10.99
N GLN A 102 12.75 -11.88 10.00
CA GLN A 102 14.20 -12.03 9.82
C GLN A 102 14.73 -11.15 8.67
N ASN A 103 15.78 -10.38 9.01
CA ASN A 103 16.75 -9.69 8.16
C ASN A 103 16.26 -8.38 7.51
N THR A 104 16.88 -7.21 7.70
CA THR A 104 18.31 -6.93 7.46
C THR A 104 18.72 -5.58 8.11
N PRO A 105 20.00 -5.37 8.50
CA PRO A 105 20.53 -4.07 8.94
C PRO A 105 20.68 -3.06 7.79
N LEU A 106 20.42 -1.79 8.08
CA LEU A 106 20.58 -0.65 7.17
C LEU A 106 22.08 -0.32 6.99
N GLU A 107 22.64 -0.57 5.81
CA GLU A 107 23.90 0.06 5.38
C GLU A 107 23.60 1.38 4.65
N GLN A 108 24.08 2.47 5.25
CA GLN A 108 24.10 3.80 4.63
C GLN A 108 25.16 3.85 3.53
N LYS A 109 24.78 4.19 2.31
CA LYS A 109 25.73 4.61 1.28
C LYS A 109 25.38 6.00 0.74
N ASN A 110 26.20 6.96 1.14
CA ASN A 110 26.24 8.30 0.56
C ASN A 110 26.54 8.22 -0.94
N MET A 111 25.78 8.92 -1.78
CA MET A 111 26.24 9.32 -3.11
C MET A 111 26.01 10.81 -3.35
N ILE A 112 27.09 11.42 -3.83
CA ILE A 112 27.30 12.82 -4.14
C ILE A 112 26.52 13.17 -5.41
N VAL A 113 25.80 14.28 -5.38
CA VAL A 113 25.04 14.82 -6.52
C VAL A 113 25.94 15.70 -7.37
N SER A 114 26.03 15.41 -8.67
CA SER A 114 26.48 16.36 -9.69
C SER A 114 25.47 16.34 -10.81
N GLY A 115 24.82 17.49 -11.04
CA GLY A 115 23.71 17.61 -11.97
C GLY A 115 24.14 17.63 -13.43
N THR A 116 23.28 17.08 -14.28
CA THR A 116 23.02 17.53 -15.66
C THR A 116 21.76 16.81 -16.19
N ALA A 117 20.85 17.61 -16.78
CA ALA A 117 19.66 17.28 -17.57
C ALA A 117 18.97 15.90 -17.36
N ASN A 118 17.77 15.92 -16.73
CA ASN A 118 16.88 14.78 -16.53
C ASN A 118 16.32 14.19 -17.85
N THR A 119 17.08 13.33 -18.50
CA THR A 119 16.49 12.14 -19.12
C THR A 119 16.16 11.17 -17.99
N VAL A 120 14.89 11.04 -17.63
CA VAL A 120 14.45 10.05 -16.63
C VAL A 120 14.91 8.67 -17.15
N MET A 121 15.95 8.10 -16.53
CA MET A 121 16.36 6.73 -16.80
C MET A 121 15.19 5.83 -16.43
N ARG A 122 14.54 5.25 -17.45
CA ARG A 122 13.48 4.25 -17.28
C ARG A 122 14.02 3.08 -16.45
N ASN A 123 13.52 2.91 -15.23
CA ASN A 123 13.93 1.88 -14.30
C ASN A 123 13.28 0.53 -14.63
N LYS A 124 13.76 -0.11 -15.70
CA LYS A 124 13.26 -1.41 -16.23
C LYS A 124 13.72 -2.63 -15.44
N ARG A 125 13.92 -2.48 -14.14
CA ARG A 125 14.31 -3.54 -13.20
C ARG A 125 13.22 -3.89 -12.21
N LYS A 126 12.27 -2.97 -11.98
CA LYS A 126 11.21 -3.15 -11.00
C LYS A 126 9.83 -3.17 -11.64
N VAL A 127 8.91 -3.90 -11.02
CA VAL A 127 7.51 -4.01 -11.44
C VAL A 127 6.63 -3.72 -10.23
N PHE A 128 5.75 -2.75 -10.36
CA PHE A 128 4.80 -2.41 -9.31
C PHE A 128 3.67 -3.45 -9.27
N ILE A 129 3.27 -3.90 -8.09
CA ILE A 129 2.19 -4.87 -7.92
C ILE A 129 1.14 -4.28 -6.98
N VAL A 130 -0.05 -4.03 -7.53
CA VAL A 130 -1.26 -3.65 -6.79
C VAL A 130 -2.06 -4.89 -6.48
N HIS A 131 -2.52 -5.06 -5.24
CA HIS A 131 -3.32 -6.22 -4.85
C HIS A 131 -4.37 -5.88 -3.78
N GLY A 132 -5.43 -6.71 -3.73
CA GLY A 132 -6.41 -6.70 -2.66
C GLY A 132 -6.02 -7.63 -1.50
N ARG A 133 -6.99 -8.29 -0.87
CA ARG A 133 -6.75 -9.18 0.28
C ARG A 133 -6.26 -10.58 -0.10
N ASN A 134 -6.20 -10.92 -1.38
CA ASN A 134 -5.80 -12.25 -1.84
C ASN A 134 -4.27 -12.42 -1.80
N ASN A 135 -3.75 -12.87 -0.66
CA ASN A 135 -2.32 -13.07 -0.44
C ASN A 135 -1.71 -14.16 -1.34
N GLU A 136 -2.47 -15.21 -1.67
CA GLU A 136 -2.01 -16.29 -2.55
C GLU A 136 -1.67 -15.75 -3.94
N ALA A 137 -2.63 -15.05 -4.57
CA ALA A 137 -2.43 -14.43 -5.88
C ALA A 137 -1.25 -13.43 -5.88
N LYS A 138 -1.16 -12.60 -4.82
CA LYS A 138 -0.03 -11.67 -4.63
C LYS A 138 1.31 -12.41 -4.61
N GLN A 139 1.43 -13.45 -3.79
CA GLN A 139 2.68 -14.19 -3.63
C GLN A 139 3.05 -14.97 -4.90
N GLU A 140 2.08 -15.51 -5.62
CA GLU A 140 2.32 -16.18 -6.90
C GLU A 140 2.89 -15.21 -7.94
N VAL A 141 2.26 -14.05 -8.10
CA VAL A 141 2.69 -13.03 -9.06
C VAL A 141 4.04 -12.43 -8.68
N SER A 142 4.24 -12.11 -7.40
CA SER A 142 5.51 -11.60 -6.88
C SER A 142 6.69 -12.56 -7.10
N ARG A 143 6.47 -13.86 -6.83
CA ARG A 143 7.47 -14.91 -7.09
C ARG A 143 7.80 -15.00 -8.56
N PHE A 144 6.79 -15.05 -9.43
CA PHE A 144 7.01 -15.11 -10.87
C PHE A 144 7.84 -13.92 -11.38
N ILE A 145 7.54 -12.70 -10.94
CA ILE A 145 8.32 -11.50 -11.30
C ILE A 145 9.77 -11.61 -10.81
N SER A 146 9.98 -12.13 -9.61
CA SER A 146 11.31 -12.39 -9.07
C SER A 146 12.08 -13.43 -9.89
N ASP A 147 11.41 -14.50 -10.32
CA ASP A 147 12.01 -15.57 -11.14
C ASP A 147 12.43 -15.06 -12.53
N LEU A 148 11.70 -14.09 -13.08
CA LEU A 148 12.08 -13.36 -14.30
C LEU A 148 13.33 -12.47 -14.11
N GLY A 149 13.84 -12.33 -12.88
CA GLY A 149 14.99 -11.51 -12.53
C GLY A 149 14.66 -10.04 -12.32
N LEU A 150 13.38 -9.71 -12.08
CA LEU A 150 12.91 -8.37 -11.77
C LEU A 150 12.59 -8.24 -10.28
N GLU A 151 12.44 -7.01 -9.79
CA GLU A 151 12.13 -6.72 -8.39
C GLU A 151 10.65 -6.28 -8.26
N PRO A 152 9.80 -7.04 -7.55
CA PRO A 152 8.43 -6.62 -7.29
C PRO A 152 8.39 -5.50 -6.25
N ILE A 153 7.66 -4.42 -6.54
CA ILE A 153 7.32 -3.37 -5.57
C ILE A 153 5.86 -3.55 -5.17
N ILE A 154 5.64 -4.05 -3.96
CA ILE A 154 4.31 -4.18 -3.38
C ILE A 154 4.13 -3.04 -2.37
N LEU A 155 3.18 -2.15 -2.65
CA LEU A 155 3.02 -0.90 -1.91
C LEU A 155 2.81 -1.10 -0.40
N HIS A 156 2.04 -2.11 -0.02
CA HIS A 156 1.73 -2.43 1.37
C HIS A 156 2.96 -3.01 2.11
N GLU A 157 3.90 -3.63 1.39
CA GLU A 157 5.15 -4.17 1.95
C GLU A 157 6.26 -3.11 2.05
N GLN A 158 6.09 -1.96 1.38
CA GLN A 158 7.06 -0.88 1.47
C GLN A 158 6.97 -0.14 2.79
N ALA A 159 8.11 0.35 3.30
CA ALA A 159 8.14 1.19 4.48
C ALA A 159 7.17 2.36 4.34
N SER A 160 6.24 2.48 5.30
CA SER A 160 5.24 3.55 5.26
C SER A 160 5.88 4.91 5.51
N SER A 161 6.97 5.02 6.28
CA SER A 161 7.78 6.24 6.49
C SER A 161 6.99 7.55 6.68
N GLY A 162 5.78 7.49 7.23
CA GLY A 162 4.92 8.65 7.50
C GLY A 162 4.00 9.03 6.37
N MET A 163 4.07 8.30 5.26
CA MET A 163 3.36 8.57 4.03
C MET A 163 1.96 7.95 4.08
N THR A 164 0.99 8.71 3.62
CA THR A 164 -0.31 8.18 3.21
C THR A 164 -0.13 7.17 2.07
N ILE A 165 -1.13 6.33 1.81
CA ILE A 165 -1.12 5.41 0.65
C ILE A 165 -0.85 6.19 -0.66
N ILE A 166 -1.39 7.41 -0.78
CA ILE A 166 -1.17 8.31 -1.93
C ILE A 166 0.30 8.74 -2.02
N GLU A 167 0.90 9.18 -0.91
CA GLU A 167 2.32 9.56 -0.92
C GLU A 167 3.24 8.35 -1.15
N LYS A 168 2.88 7.16 -0.65
CA LYS A 168 3.62 5.93 -0.94
C LYS A 168 3.54 5.61 -2.43
N ILE A 169 2.35 5.62 -3.03
CA ILE A 169 2.22 5.32 -4.46
C ILE A 169 2.95 6.37 -5.29
N GLU A 170 2.88 7.65 -4.93
CA GLU A 170 3.67 8.71 -5.58
C GLU A 170 5.17 8.45 -5.50
N ARG A 171 5.69 8.08 -4.32
CA ARG A 171 7.11 7.80 -4.12
C ARG A 171 7.58 6.59 -4.92
N TYR A 172 6.93 5.45 -4.70
CA TYR A 172 7.38 4.16 -5.21
C TYR A 172 7.00 3.90 -6.66
N SER A 173 5.99 4.59 -7.21
CA SER A 173 5.68 4.51 -8.65
C SER A 173 6.76 5.14 -9.53
N ASN A 174 7.68 5.96 -8.99
CA ASN A 174 8.84 6.44 -9.76
C ASN A 174 9.93 5.38 -9.91
N ASP A 175 9.86 4.28 -9.14
CA ASP A 175 10.90 3.24 -9.13
C ASP A 175 10.60 2.10 -10.13
N ALA A 176 9.42 2.10 -10.76
CA ALA A 176 8.99 1.10 -11.72
C ALA A 176 8.31 1.73 -12.94
N ASP A 177 8.58 1.20 -14.14
CA ASP A 177 7.94 1.63 -15.40
C ASP A 177 6.88 0.64 -15.91
N PHE A 178 6.43 -0.29 -15.06
CA PHE A 178 5.40 -1.27 -15.39
C PHE A 178 4.67 -1.68 -14.13
N ALA A 179 3.36 -1.90 -14.25
CA ALA A 179 2.52 -2.31 -13.13
C ALA A 179 1.64 -3.53 -13.47
N LEU A 180 1.49 -4.40 -12.48
CA LEU A 180 0.52 -5.47 -12.45
C LEU A 180 -0.55 -5.16 -11.41
N VAL A 181 -1.82 -5.24 -11.82
CA VAL A 181 -2.96 -4.95 -10.94
C VAL A 181 -3.79 -6.22 -10.74
N LEU A 182 -3.86 -6.73 -9.51
CA LEU A 182 -4.57 -7.98 -9.20
C LEU A 182 -6.03 -7.71 -8.84
N TYR A 183 -6.93 -8.03 -9.78
CA TYR A 183 -8.37 -8.03 -9.58
C TYR A 183 -8.80 -9.38 -8.99
N THR A 184 -9.14 -9.36 -7.70
CA THR A 184 -9.63 -10.54 -6.95
C THR A 184 -10.86 -10.16 -6.13
N ALA A 185 -11.79 -11.09 -5.93
CA ALA A 185 -13.05 -10.87 -5.22
C ALA A 185 -12.83 -10.46 -3.75
N CYS A 186 -12.78 -9.15 -3.48
CA CYS A 186 -12.52 -8.60 -2.15
C CYS A 186 -13.75 -7.94 -1.54
N ASP A 187 -14.55 -7.29 -2.38
CA ASP A 187 -15.76 -6.57 -2.01
C ASP A 187 -16.93 -7.03 -2.90
N LEU A 188 -18.15 -6.66 -2.52
CA LEU A 188 -19.36 -6.80 -3.35
C LEU A 188 -19.80 -5.43 -3.86
N GLY A 189 -20.31 -5.33 -5.10
CA GLY A 189 -20.78 -4.09 -5.71
C GLY A 189 -21.93 -4.28 -6.70
N ARG A 190 -22.72 -3.22 -6.91
CA ARG A 190 -23.78 -3.12 -7.92
C ARG A 190 -24.22 -1.69 -8.14
N SER A 191 -24.95 -1.43 -9.22
CA SER A 191 -25.66 -0.16 -9.41
C SER A 191 -26.83 -0.02 -8.42
N ILE A 192 -27.22 1.22 -8.10
CA ILE A 192 -28.38 1.51 -7.24
C ILE A 192 -29.66 0.93 -7.84
N ASP A 193 -29.80 1.02 -9.16
CA ASP A 193 -30.98 0.57 -9.90
C ASP A 193 -30.91 -0.91 -10.31
N GLU A 194 -29.86 -1.63 -9.94
CA GLU A 194 -29.68 -3.03 -10.32
C GLU A 194 -30.47 -3.96 -9.37
N PRO A 195 -31.47 -4.69 -9.89
CA PRO A 195 -32.31 -5.56 -9.06
C PRO A 195 -31.59 -6.86 -8.63
N ASN A 196 -30.51 -7.21 -9.32
CA ASN A 196 -29.74 -8.43 -9.05
C ASN A 196 -28.88 -8.29 -7.78
N PRO A 197 -28.48 -9.41 -7.15
CA PRO A 197 -27.51 -9.40 -6.07
C PRO A 197 -26.19 -8.74 -6.50
N PRO A 198 -25.45 -8.13 -5.56
CA PRO A 198 -24.17 -7.52 -5.88
C PRO A 198 -23.16 -8.56 -6.38
N HIS A 199 -22.34 -8.16 -7.34
CA HIS A 199 -21.30 -8.97 -7.95
C HIS A 199 -20.01 -8.87 -7.13
N ASN A 200 -19.18 -9.90 -7.23
CA ASN A 200 -17.80 -9.82 -6.75
C ASN A 200 -17.08 -8.69 -7.48
N ARG A 201 -16.31 -7.89 -6.73
CA ARG A 201 -15.46 -6.83 -7.29
C ARG A 201 -14.13 -6.71 -6.55
N ALA A 202 -13.17 -6.08 -7.21
CA ALA A 202 -11.90 -5.74 -6.57
C ALA A 202 -12.13 -4.67 -5.49
N ARG A 203 -11.19 -4.59 -4.54
CA ARG A 203 -11.22 -3.56 -3.49
C ARG A 203 -11.16 -2.17 -4.13
N GLN A 204 -11.89 -1.20 -3.60
CA GLN A 204 -11.92 0.16 -4.16
C GLN A 204 -10.53 0.79 -4.30
N ASN A 205 -9.64 0.56 -3.33
CA ASN A 205 -8.25 1.04 -3.40
C ASN A 205 -7.50 0.45 -4.61
N VAL A 206 -7.73 -0.82 -4.96
CA VAL A 206 -7.11 -1.46 -6.14
C VAL A 206 -7.55 -0.74 -7.42
N VAL A 207 -8.84 -0.39 -7.52
CA VAL A 207 -9.36 0.35 -8.67
C VAL A 207 -8.78 1.77 -8.74
N PHE A 208 -8.64 2.44 -7.60
CA PHE A 208 -8.02 3.76 -7.52
C PHE A 208 -6.54 3.72 -7.94
N GLU A 209 -5.76 2.81 -7.37
CA GLU A 209 -4.33 2.63 -7.68
C GLU A 209 -4.11 2.26 -9.14
N HIS A 210 -5.00 1.44 -9.72
CA HIS A 210 -5.00 1.15 -11.15
C HIS A 210 -5.11 2.44 -11.98
N GLY A 211 -6.14 3.27 -11.72
CA GLY A 211 -6.34 4.53 -12.43
C GLY A 211 -5.15 5.49 -12.28
N TYR A 212 -4.58 5.58 -11.07
CA TYR A 212 -3.39 6.37 -10.80
C TYR A 212 -2.18 5.88 -11.62
N LEU A 213 -1.89 4.57 -11.62
CA LEU A 213 -0.75 4.00 -12.34
C LEU A 213 -0.91 4.12 -13.84
N MET A 214 -2.13 4.02 -14.38
CA MET A 214 -2.38 4.32 -15.79
C MET A 214 -2.04 5.76 -16.14
N ALA A 215 -2.43 6.72 -15.31
CA ALA A 215 -2.14 8.13 -15.54
C ALA A 215 -0.63 8.43 -15.41
N LYS A 216 0.05 7.77 -14.48
CA LYS A 216 1.46 7.99 -14.16
C LYS A 216 2.41 7.29 -15.14
N LEU A 217 2.15 6.02 -15.46
CA LEU A 217 3.04 5.16 -16.26
C LEU A 217 2.61 5.09 -17.73
N GLY A 218 1.39 5.50 -18.07
CA GLY A 218 0.76 5.23 -19.36
C GLY A 218 0.05 3.88 -19.37
N ARG A 219 -1.11 3.81 -20.03
CA ARG A 219 -1.97 2.61 -20.05
C ARG A 219 -1.26 1.39 -20.64
N GLU A 220 -0.35 1.59 -21.58
CA GLU A 220 0.44 0.54 -22.23
C GLU A 220 1.45 -0.13 -21.30
N ASN A 221 1.75 0.49 -20.15
CA ASN A 221 2.67 -0.05 -19.15
C ASN A 221 1.92 -0.64 -17.94
N VAL A 222 0.61 -0.89 -18.05
CA VAL A 222 -0.21 -1.45 -16.97
C VAL A 222 -0.98 -2.67 -17.48
N CYS A 223 -0.89 -3.77 -16.74
CA CYS A 223 -1.58 -5.01 -17.03
C CYS A 223 -2.42 -5.46 -15.82
N ALA A 224 -3.71 -5.66 -16.03
CA ALA A 224 -4.62 -6.16 -15.00
C ALA A 224 -4.71 -7.69 -15.07
N LEU A 225 -4.48 -8.37 -13.95
CA LEU A 225 -4.66 -9.81 -13.79
C LEU A 225 -5.98 -10.09 -13.07
N VAL A 226 -6.90 -10.81 -13.70
CA VAL A 226 -8.27 -11.00 -13.23
C VAL A 226 -8.50 -12.43 -12.77
N LYS A 227 -8.68 -12.64 -11.47
CA LYS A 227 -8.99 -13.96 -10.90
C LYS A 227 -10.50 -14.17 -10.84
N ASP A 228 -10.96 -15.27 -11.45
CA ASP A 228 -12.36 -15.69 -11.52
C ASP A 228 -13.29 -14.66 -12.18
N ASN A 229 -14.60 -14.83 -12.00
CA ASN A 229 -15.62 -13.91 -12.50
C ASN A 229 -15.82 -12.76 -11.50
N ILE A 230 -15.35 -11.58 -11.88
CA ILE A 230 -15.36 -10.38 -11.05
C ILE A 230 -15.66 -9.15 -11.91
N GLU A 231 -16.42 -8.20 -11.37
CA GLU A 231 -16.67 -6.92 -12.00
C GLU A 231 -15.35 -6.15 -12.18
N THR A 232 -15.11 -5.67 -13.40
CA THR A 232 -14.02 -4.76 -13.76
C THR A 232 -14.58 -3.45 -14.29
N PRO A 233 -13.86 -2.32 -14.19
CA PRO A 233 -14.36 -1.05 -14.71
C PRO A 233 -14.61 -1.12 -16.23
N ASN A 234 -15.79 -0.67 -16.68
CA ASN A 234 -16.24 -0.82 -18.07
C ASN A 234 -15.57 0.16 -19.06
N ASP A 235 -15.14 1.34 -18.60
CA ASP A 235 -14.69 2.45 -19.47
C ASP A 235 -13.16 2.54 -19.65
N ILE A 236 -12.43 1.44 -19.44
CA ILE A 236 -10.97 1.41 -19.54
C ILE A 236 -10.54 0.84 -20.90
N SER A 237 -10.67 1.64 -21.95
CA SER A 237 -10.18 1.28 -23.29
C SER A 237 -8.65 1.28 -23.34
N GLY A 238 -8.05 0.15 -23.72
CA GLY A 238 -6.60 0.03 -23.98
C GLY A 238 -5.75 -0.44 -22.80
N VAL A 239 -6.35 -0.91 -21.70
CA VAL A 239 -5.65 -1.71 -20.68
C VAL A 239 -5.79 -3.19 -20.99
N VAL A 240 -4.71 -3.95 -20.82
CA VAL A 240 -4.72 -5.39 -21.02
C VAL A 240 -5.28 -6.07 -19.77
N TYR A 241 -6.38 -6.80 -19.94
CA TYR A 241 -6.92 -7.71 -18.93
C TYR A 241 -6.50 -9.14 -19.28
N VAL A 242 -5.73 -9.76 -18.40
CA VAL A 242 -5.29 -11.15 -18.52
C VAL A 242 -5.99 -11.97 -17.44
N PRO A 243 -6.67 -13.07 -17.78
CA PRO A 243 -7.18 -13.99 -16.78
C PRO A 243 -6.03 -14.54 -15.92
N LEU A 244 -6.13 -14.43 -14.60
CA LEU A 244 -5.22 -15.08 -13.66
C LEU A 244 -5.65 -16.54 -13.49
N ASP A 245 -5.37 -17.34 -14.51
CA ASP A 245 -5.78 -18.73 -14.57
C ASP A 245 -4.89 -19.64 -13.70
N PRO A 246 -5.45 -20.72 -13.12
CA PRO A 246 -4.69 -21.63 -12.27
C PRO A 246 -3.68 -22.49 -13.06
N TYR A 247 -3.77 -22.54 -14.39
CA TYR A 247 -2.86 -23.30 -15.25
C TYR A 247 -1.61 -22.49 -15.63
N GLY A 248 -1.54 -21.21 -15.25
CA GLY A 248 -0.37 -20.35 -15.42
C GLY A 248 -0.21 -19.73 -16.81
N ALA A 249 -1.21 -19.77 -17.68
CA ALA A 249 -1.13 -19.17 -19.01
C ALA A 249 -0.86 -17.65 -18.94
N TRP A 250 -1.36 -16.99 -17.90
CA TRP A 250 -1.11 -15.57 -17.59
C TRP A 250 0.38 -15.19 -17.55
N LYS A 251 1.27 -16.11 -17.14
CA LYS A 251 2.73 -15.87 -17.06
C LYS A 251 3.32 -15.53 -18.43
N MET A 252 2.83 -16.20 -19.47
CA MET A 252 3.27 -15.95 -20.85
C MET A 252 2.77 -14.58 -21.34
N SER A 253 1.52 -14.24 -21.05
CA SER A 253 0.95 -12.93 -21.38
C SER A 253 1.72 -11.80 -20.68
N VAL A 254 1.98 -11.91 -19.39
CA VAL A 254 2.77 -10.92 -18.63
C VAL A 254 4.19 -10.81 -19.17
N SER A 255 4.84 -11.93 -19.49
CA SER A 255 6.19 -11.93 -20.08
C SER A 255 6.23 -11.19 -21.42
N LYS A 256 5.19 -11.36 -22.25
CA LYS A 256 5.04 -10.66 -23.53
C LYS A 256 4.89 -9.16 -23.31
N GLU A 257 4.00 -8.74 -22.41
CA GLU A 257 3.78 -7.30 -22.11
C GLU A 257 5.04 -6.63 -21.55
N LEU A 258 5.74 -7.29 -20.62
CA LEU A 258 7.02 -6.79 -20.08
C LEU A 258 8.04 -6.57 -21.20
N ARG A 259 8.21 -7.53 -22.12
CA ARG A 259 9.13 -7.40 -23.27
C ARG A 259 8.71 -6.27 -24.21
N THR A 260 7.42 -6.15 -24.52
CA THR A 260 6.87 -5.04 -25.33
C THR A 260 7.17 -3.69 -24.69
N CYS A 261 7.12 -3.60 -23.36
CA CYS A 261 7.46 -2.40 -22.60
C CYS A 261 8.97 -2.18 -22.43
N GLY A 262 9.81 -3.02 -23.05
CA GLY A 262 11.27 -2.89 -23.04
C GLY A 262 11.97 -3.51 -21.84
N TYR A 263 11.31 -4.36 -21.05
CA TYR A 263 11.97 -5.10 -19.96
C TYR A 263 12.83 -6.24 -20.51
N SER A 264 14.04 -6.35 -19.97
CA SER A 264 14.89 -7.52 -20.17
C SER A 264 14.60 -8.54 -19.08
N ILE A 265 13.88 -9.61 -19.43
CA ILE A 265 13.51 -10.69 -18.51
C ILE A 265 14.28 -11.97 -18.81
N LYS A 266 14.61 -12.73 -17.76
CA LYS A 266 15.20 -14.06 -17.89
C LYS A 266 14.24 -14.98 -18.65
N THR A 267 14.78 -15.77 -19.58
CA THR A 267 14.01 -16.83 -20.23
C THR A 267 13.90 -17.99 -19.25
N MET A 268 12.67 -18.36 -18.91
CA MET A 268 12.37 -19.56 -18.14
C MET A 268 12.40 -20.75 -19.11
N TYR A 269 13.17 -21.78 -18.81
CA TYR A 269 13.27 -23.02 -19.59
C TYR A 269 12.11 -23.97 -19.24
#